data_AF-A0A8C9JC99-F1
#
_entry.id   AF-A0A8C9JC99-F1
#
_cell.length_a   1.000
_cell.length_b   1.000
_cell.length_c   1.000
_cell.angle_alpha   90.00
_cell.angle_beta   90.00
_cell.angle_gamma   90.00
#
_symmetry.space_group_name_H-M   'P 1'
#
loop_
_entity.id
_entity.type
_entity.pdbx_description
1 polymer ?
#
loop_
_entity_poly.entity_id
_entity_poly.type
_entity_poly.pdbx_seq_one_letter_code
_entity_poly.pdbx_strand_id
1 'polypeptide(L)'
;MCQVEFEMACAAVKQLKGPVSDQEKLLVYSFYKQATQGDCNIPAPPATDVKAKAKWEAWNENKGMSKMDAMRIYVAKVEELKKNDSRLRRSAKQNEVAWLL
;
A
#
# COMPACT_ATOMS: atom_id res chain seq x y z
N MET A 1 -8.73 -4.54 -15.69
CA MET A 1 -7.51 -4.14 -14.99
C MET A 1 -6.37 -4.26 -15.96
N CYS A 2 -5.95 -3.14 -16.52
CA CYS A 2 -4.80 -3.11 -17.41
C CYS A 2 -3.53 -2.82 -16.61
N GLN A 3 -2.40 -3.33 -17.09
CA GLN A 3 -1.07 -3.13 -16.49
C GLN A 3 -0.78 -1.63 -16.22
N VAL A 4 -1.30 -0.75 -17.08
CA VAL A 4 -1.16 0.71 -16.95
C VAL A 4 -1.78 1.25 -15.66
N GLU A 5 -2.97 0.78 -15.26
CA GLU A 5 -3.62 1.22 -14.00
C GLU A 5 -2.77 0.86 -12.78
N PHE A 6 -2.18 -0.33 -12.79
CA PHE A 6 -1.31 -0.80 -11.73
C PHE A 6 -0.02 0.05 -11.64
N GLU A 7 0.60 0.35 -12.78
CA GLU A 7 1.81 1.19 -12.83
C GLU A 7 1.54 2.63 -12.38
N MET A 8 0.40 3.21 -12.77
CA MET A 8 -0.03 4.52 -12.29
C MET A 8 -0.25 4.52 -10.78
N ALA A 9 -0.84 3.46 -10.23
CA ALA A 9 -1.00 3.31 -8.78
C ALA A 9 0.37 3.19 -8.08
N CYS A 10 1.31 2.42 -8.62
CA CYS A 10 2.67 2.32 -8.08
C CYS A 10 3.40 3.67 -8.06
N ALA A 11 3.22 4.49 -9.11
CA ALA A 11 3.74 5.84 -9.15
C ALA A 11 3.06 6.74 -8.10
N ALA A 12 1.75 6.62 -7.93
CA ALA A 12 0.98 7.43 -7.00
C ALA A 12 1.32 7.16 -5.53
N VAL A 13 1.57 5.89 -5.14
CA VAL A 13 2.00 5.54 -3.77
C VAL A 13 3.27 6.28 -3.38
N LYS A 14 4.22 6.44 -4.31
CA LYS A 14 5.48 7.14 -4.07
C LYS A 14 5.30 8.65 -3.82
N GLN A 15 4.16 9.21 -4.22
CA GLN A 15 3.86 10.63 -4.11
C GLN A 15 3.00 10.98 -2.89
N LEU A 16 2.55 9.98 -2.12
CA LEU A 16 1.79 10.21 -0.90
C LEU A 16 2.69 10.93 0.13
N LYS A 17 2.17 12.00 0.73
CA LYS A 17 2.89 12.82 1.73
C LYS A 17 2.27 12.75 3.12
N GLY A 18 1.05 12.26 3.21
CA GLY A 18 0.30 12.06 4.44
C GLY A 18 0.82 10.85 5.23
N PRO A 19 0.47 10.78 6.52
CA PRO A 19 0.81 9.64 7.36
C PRO A 19 0.13 8.38 6.82
N VAL A 20 0.94 7.40 6.40
CA VAL A 20 0.49 6.04 6.07
C VAL A 20 0.89 5.13 7.22
N SER A 21 -0.07 4.40 7.78
CA SER A 21 0.19 3.47 8.88
C SER A 21 1.09 2.32 8.43
N ASP A 22 1.81 1.70 9.36
CA ASP A 22 2.69 0.58 9.01
C ASP A 22 1.90 -0.63 8.50
N GLN A 23 0.67 -0.84 8.99
CA GLN A 23 -0.25 -1.85 8.48
C GLN A 23 -0.62 -1.59 7.01
N GLU A 24 -0.93 -0.35 6.65
CA GLU A 24 -1.23 0.01 5.25
C GLU A 24 0.00 -0.17 4.35
N LYS A 25 1.20 0.16 4.83
CA LYS A 25 2.45 -0.10 4.08
C LYS A 25 2.64 -1.60 3.84
N LEU A 26 2.36 -2.43 4.84
CA LEU A 26 2.46 -3.90 4.72
C LEU A 26 1.45 -4.46 3.72
N LEU A 27 0.20 -3.98 3.74
CA LEU A 27 -0.83 -4.38 2.78
C LEU A 27 -0.45 -3.99 1.35
N VAL A 28 -0.04 -2.73 1.14
CA VAL A 28 0.39 -2.26 -0.18
C VAL A 28 1.60 -3.07 -0.66
N TYR A 29 2.55 -3.37 0.22
CA TYR A 29 3.69 -4.23 -0.09
C TYR A 29 3.26 -5.65 -0.49
N SER A 30 2.39 -6.28 0.29
CA SER A 30 1.99 -7.68 0.05
C SER A 30 1.24 -7.85 -1.25
N PHE A 31 0.29 -6.97 -1.57
CA PHE A 31 -0.41 -7.00 -2.86
C PHE A 31 0.52 -6.67 -4.03
N TYR A 32 1.48 -5.76 -3.86
CA TYR A 32 2.49 -5.49 -4.89
C TYR A 32 3.34 -6.73 -5.19
N LYS A 33 3.79 -7.43 -4.14
CA LYS A 33 4.57 -8.66 -4.25
C LYS A 33 3.76 -9.76 -4.91
N GLN A 34 2.50 -9.96 -4.51
CA GLN A 34 1.61 -10.95 -5.13
C GLN A 34 1.29 -10.59 -6.59
N ALA A 35 1.04 -9.32 -6.91
CA ALA A 35 0.76 -8.87 -8.28
C ALA A 35 1.95 -9.08 -9.23
N THR A 36 3.18 -8.87 -8.75
CA THR A 36 4.38 -8.98 -9.58
C THR A 36 4.93 -10.41 -9.62
N GLN A 37 5.11 -11.03 -8.45
CA GLN A 37 5.81 -12.31 -8.29
C GLN A 37 4.85 -13.48 -8.16
N GLY A 38 3.59 -13.25 -7.77
CA GLY A 38 2.66 -14.31 -7.39
C GLY A 38 2.95 -14.79 -5.96
N ASP A 39 2.63 -16.05 -5.69
CA ASP A 39 2.74 -16.65 -4.37
C ASP A 39 4.15 -16.51 -3.76
N CYS A 40 4.17 -16.28 -2.45
CA CYS A 40 5.42 -16.22 -1.68
C CYS A 40 6.20 -17.55 -1.81
N ASN A 41 7.40 -17.45 -2.36
CA ASN A 41 8.27 -18.58 -2.69
C ASN A 41 9.62 -18.53 -1.94
N ILE A 42 9.75 -17.63 -0.96
CA ILE A 42 10.94 -17.48 -0.13
C ILE A 42 10.69 -18.10 1.26
N PRO A 43 11.73 -18.65 1.92
CA PRO A 43 11.60 -19.18 3.27
C PRO A 43 11.27 -18.07 4.28
N ALA A 44 10.61 -18.45 5.37
CA ALA A 44 10.28 -17.52 6.44
C ALA A 44 11.56 -16.96 7.09
N PRO A 45 11.69 -15.63 7.24
CA PRO A 45 12.86 -15.03 7.86
C PRO A 45 12.91 -15.32 9.38
N PRO A 46 14.08 -15.19 10.02
CA PRO A 46 14.23 -15.39 11.45
C PRO A 46 13.31 -14.47 12.27
N ALA A 47 12.78 -14.97 13.38
CA ALA A 47 11.89 -14.20 14.26
C ALA A 47 12.56 -12.97 14.91
N THR A 48 13.88 -12.90 14.89
CA THR A 48 14.66 -11.74 15.35
C THR A 48 14.53 -10.54 14.41
N ASP A 49 14.23 -10.75 13.12
CA ASP A 49 13.94 -9.68 12.16
C ASP A 49 12.43 -9.48 12.01
N VAL A 50 11.85 -8.77 12.99
CA VAL A 50 10.41 -8.49 13.07
C VAL A 50 9.89 -7.81 11.79
N LYS A 51 10.69 -6.94 11.16
CA LYS A 51 10.27 -6.21 9.96
C LYS A 51 10.25 -7.11 8.74
N ALA A 52 11.28 -7.93 8.54
CA ALA A 52 11.30 -8.90 7.45
C ALA A 52 10.19 -9.94 7.64
N LYS A 53 9.99 -10.41 8.87
CA LYS A 53 8.92 -11.35 9.22
C LYS A 53 7.53 -10.79 8.91
N ALA A 54 7.21 -9.56 9.33
CA ALA A 54 5.92 -8.95 9.03
C ALA A 54 5.66 -8.79 7.52
N LYS A 55 6.69 -8.42 6.74
CA LYS A 55 6.59 -8.36 5.27
C LYS A 55 6.36 -9.73 4.64
N TRP A 56 7.08 -10.73 5.12
CA TRP A 56 6.95 -12.10 4.65
C TRP A 56 5.57 -12.67 4.98
N GLU A 57 5.09 -12.48 6.21
CA GLU A 57 3.75 -12.90 6.66
C GLU A 57 2.67 -12.25 5.81
N ALA A 58 2.69 -10.93 5.65
CA ALA A 58 1.72 -10.22 4.83
C ALA A 58 1.70 -10.71 3.37
N TRP A 59 2.86 -11.01 2.77
CA TRP A 59 2.91 -11.57 1.42
C TRP A 59 2.41 -13.02 1.38
N ASN A 60 2.83 -13.84 2.34
CA ASN A 60 2.46 -15.26 2.42
C ASN A 60 0.95 -15.47 2.71
N GLU A 61 0.30 -14.54 3.42
CA GLU A 61 -1.15 -14.54 3.63
C GLU A 61 -1.96 -14.45 2.33
N ASN A 62 -1.38 -13.87 1.27
CA ASN A 62 -2.04 -13.72 -0.03
C ASN A 62 -1.84 -14.91 -0.96
N LYS A 63 -1.29 -16.02 -0.46
CA LYS A 63 -1.03 -17.23 -1.26
C LYS A 63 -2.33 -17.78 -1.87
N GLY A 64 -2.27 -18.14 -3.15
CA GLY A 64 -3.42 -18.60 -3.92
C GLY A 64 -4.23 -17.46 -4.57
N MET A 65 -3.94 -16.19 -4.25
CA MET A 65 -4.55 -15.05 -4.93
C MET A 65 -3.95 -14.87 -6.33
N SER A 66 -4.79 -14.67 -7.34
CA SER A 66 -4.29 -14.42 -8.70
C SER A 66 -3.55 -13.08 -8.77
N LYS A 67 -2.55 -12.98 -9.68
CA LYS A 67 -1.84 -11.71 -9.92
C LYS A 67 -2.81 -10.58 -10.28
N MET A 68 -3.82 -10.90 -11.08
CA MET A 68 -4.83 -9.93 -11.50
C MET A 68 -5.65 -9.43 -10.32
N ASP A 69 -6.07 -10.30 -9.39
CA ASP A 69 -6.82 -9.91 -8.20
C ASP A 69 -5.97 -9.08 -7.24
N ALA A 70 -4.71 -9.46 -7.05
CA ALA A 70 -3.75 -8.67 -6.28
C ALA A 70 -3.56 -7.26 -6.86
N MET A 71 -3.49 -7.11 -8.20
CA MET A 71 -3.44 -5.80 -8.84
C MET A 71 -4.71 -4.99 -8.58
N ARG A 72 -5.90 -5.61 -8.63
CA ARG A 72 -7.18 -4.92 -8.36
C ARG A 72 -7.19 -4.35 -6.95
N ILE A 73 -6.85 -5.19 -5.98
CA ILE A 73 -6.86 -4.83 -4.57
C ILE A 73 -5.79 -3.77 -4.28
N TYR A 74 -4.60 -3.90 -4.88
CA TYR A 74 -3.55 -2.89 -4.80
C TYR A 74 -4.06 -1.52 -5.26
N VAL A 75 -4.60 -1.42 -6.47
CA VAL A 75 -5.09 -0.15 -7.03
C VAL A 75 -6.20 0.45 -6.15
N ALA A 76 -7.14 -0.36 -5.68
CA ALA A 76 -8.19 0.08 -4.77
C ALA A 76 -7.61 0.66 -3.47
N LYS A 77 -6.63 -0.01 -2.87
CA LYS A 77 -6.00 0.45 -1.63
C LYS A 77 -5.20 1.74 -1.83
N VAL A 78 -4.49 1.88 -2.95
CA VAL A 78 -3.77 3.11 -3.30
C VAL A 78 -4.73 4.29 -3.46
N GLU A 79 -5.87 4.08 -4.11
CA GLU A 79 -6.87 5.13 -4.29
C GLU A 79 -7.49 5.58 -2.96
N GLU A 80 -7.71 4.66 -2.02
CA GLU A 80 -8.11 4.98 -0.65
C GLU A 80 -7.06 5.86 0.05
N LEU A 81 -5.78 5.47 -0.01
CA LEU A 81 -4.68 6.22 0.59
C LEU A 81 -4.55 7.64 -0.01
N LYS A 82 -4.71 7.79 -1.33
CA LYS A 82 -4.72 9.09 -2.00
C LYS A 82 -5.87 9.99 -1.52
N LYS A 83 -7.07 9.41 -1.37
CA LYS A 83 -8.23 10.15 -0.84
C LYS A 83 -7.96 10.62 0.59
N ASN A 84 -7.40 9.76 1.44
CA ASN A 84 -7.04 10.10 2.81
C ASN A 84 -5.97 11.20 2.88
N ASP A 85 -4.88 11.09 2.10
CA ASP A 85 -3.85 12.13 1.95
C ASP A 85 -4.46 13.48 1.56
N SER A 86 -5.30 13.48 0.51
CA SER A 86 -5.94 14.70 0.02
C SER A 86 -6.88 15.32 1.05
N ARG A 87 -7.55 14.50 1.88
CA ARG A 87 -8.45 14.96 2.94
C ARG A 87 -7.66 15.63 4.06
N LEU A 88 -6.59 14.99 4.53
CA LEU A 88 -5.72 15.52 5.58
C LEU A 88 -5.09 16.86 5.16
N ARG A 89 -4.63 16.97 3.91
CA ARG A 89 -4.06 18.21 3.38
C ARG A 89 -5.09 19.35 3.28
N ARG A 90 -6.33 19.05 2.90
CA ARG A 90 -7.41 20.05 2.89
C ARG A 90 -7.76 20.51 4.31
N SER A 91 -7.87 19.58 5.26
CA SER A 91 -8.15 19.90 6.66
C SER A 91 -7.04 20.72 7.30
N ALA A 92 -5.77 20.38 7.04
CA ALA A 92 -4.63 21.16 7.53
C ALA A 92 -4.64 22.59 6.99
N LYS A 93 -4.89 22.75 5.68
CA LYS A 93 -4.99 24.09 5.05
C LYS A 93 -6.18 24.89 5.56
N GLN A 94 -7.33 24.26 5.79
CA GLN A 94 -8.50 24.90 6.38
C GLN A 94 -8.25 25.35 7.83
N ASN A 95 -7.56 24.53 8.62
CA ASN A 95 -7.19 24.87 9.99
C ASN A 95 -6.17 26.03 10.02
N GLU A 96 -5.17 26.02 9.13
CA GLU A 96 -4.19 27.10 8.99
C GLU A 96 -4.84 28.45 8.67
N VAL A 97 -5.78 28.50 7.71
CA VAL A 97 -6.50 29.74 7.39
C VAL A 97 -7.49 30.15 8.48
N ALA A 98 -8.03 29.21 9.25
CA ALA A 98 -8.98 29.50 10.33
C ALA A 98 -8.34 30.18 11.54
N TRP A 99 -7.03 30.02 11.78
CA TRP A 99 -6.30 30.75 12.81
C TRP A 99 -6.02 32.22 12.45
N LEU A 100 -6.13 32.57 11.18
CA LEU A 100 -5.84 33.92 10.66
C LEU A 100 -7.10 34.81 10.59
N LEU A 101 -8.28 34.26 10.91
CA LEU A 101 -9.58 34.95 10.95
C LEU A 101 -10.06 35.07 12.40
#